data_AF-A0A1Z4QNP4-F1
#
_entry.id   AF-A0A1Z4QNP4-F1
#
_cell.length_a   1.000
_cell.length_b   1.000
_cell.length_c   1.000
_cell.angle_alpha   90.00
_cell.angle_beta   90.00
_cell.angle_gamma   90.00
#
_symmetry.space_group_name_H-M   'P 1'
#
loop_
_entity.id
_entity.type
_entity.pdbx_description
1 polymer ?
#
loop_
_entity_poly.entity_id
_entity_poly.type
_entity_poly.pdbx_seq_one_letter_code
_entity_poly.pdbx_strand_id
1 'polypeptide(L)'
;MSFFNYSKPPLCRKQLTVEIEEMEGLWHINWQIGKIRLYSTFYTRIDQACILWSLLLIPMFITAQFFPVSWSLQATLWSILSCIGIAAMVVWTNYWVKLNKVSWALYCWVLLLILGVILTDGSIFLGWGNILIHLCALWLGLSAICYFCTGLAVRSRAVIFIGIIHILGIFILPYVGPWQFLTTGALMVFCLLMLAEFRWDTL
;
A
#
# COMPACT_ATOMS: atom_id res chain seq x y z
N MET A 1 6.09 26.28 -15.37
CA MET A 1 5.16 25.16 -15.07
C MET A 1 5.48 24.64 -13.68
N SER A 2 4.50 24.48 -12.80
CA SER A 2 4.71 23.93 -11.45
C SER A 2 4.95 22.42 -11.51
N PHE A 3 5.74 21.88 -10.59
CA PHE A 3 5.99 20.44 -10.50
C PHE A 3 4.72 19.64 -10.19
N PHE A 4 3.81 20.20 -9.38
CA PHE A 4 2.49 19.65 -9.07
C PHE A 4 1.38 20.39 -9.82
N ASN A 5 0.26 19.72 -10.07
CA ASN A 5 -0.95 20.32 -10.60
C ASN A 5 -1.82 20.87 -9.46
N TYR A 6 -1.73 22.17 -9.18
CA TYR A 6 -2.49 22.81 -8.11
C TYR A 6 -3.97 23.05 -8.42
N SER A 7 -4.38 22.87 -9.68
CA SER A 7 -5.77 23.11 -10.12
C SER A 7 -6.70 21.94 -9.80
N LYS A 8 -6.15 20.75 -9.50
CA LYS A 8 -6.93 19.56 -9.09
C LYS A 8 -6.82 19.38 -7.57
N PRO A 9 -7.89 18.94 -6.88
CA PRO A 9 -7.78 18.53 -5.48
C PRO A 9 -6.88 17.28 -5.35
N PRO A 10 -6.14 17.11 -4.24
CA PRO A 10 -5.25 15.95 -4.04
C PRO A 10 -5.94 14.59 -4.18
N LEU A 11 -7.14 14.45 -3.60
CA LEU A 11 -7.96 13.25 -3.74
C LEU A 11 -9.25 13.63 -4.49
N CYS A 12 -9.49 12.97 -5.60
CA CYS A 12 -10.68 13.16 -6.43
C CYS A 12 -11.47 11.87 -6.53
N ARG A 13 -12.80 11.98 -6.63
CA ARG A 13 -13.63 10.83 -7.00
C ARG A 13 -13.25 10.36 -8.40
N LYS A 14 -13.16 9.05 -8.59
CA LYS A 14 -12.92 8.44 -9.90
C LYS A 14 -14.06 8.76 -10.85
N GLN A 15 -13.71 9.28 -12.03
CA GLN A 15 -14.63 9.53 -13.12
C GLN A 15 -14.20 8.66 -14.30
N LEU A 16 -15.16 8.01 -14.94
CA LEU A 16 -14.89 7.21 -16.13
C LEU A 16 -14.53 8.18 -17.27
N THR A 17 -13.26 8.24 -17.62
CA THR A 17 -12.76 8.99 -18.78
C THR A 17 -12.47 8.00 -19.91
N VAL A 18 -12.55 8.45 -21.15
CA VAL A 18 -12.29 7.61 -22.34
C VAL A 18 -10.94 6.89 -22.24
N GLU A 19 -9.90 7.59 -21.78
CA GLU A 19 -8.56 7.01 -21.54
C GLU A 19 -8.54 5.87 -20.52
N ILE A 20 -9.46 5.88 -19.55
CA ILE A 20 -9.55 4.84 -18.52
C ILE A 20 -10.32 3.65 -19.08
N GLU A 21 -11.33 3.87 -19.92
CA GLU A 21 -12.14 2.82 -20.54
C GLU A 21 -11.32 1.94 -21.50
N GLU A 22 -10.28 2.52 -22.11
CA GLU A 22 -9.32 1.81 -22.97
C GLU A 22 -8.24 1.02 -22.20
N MET A 23 -8.19 1.12 -20.87
CA MET A 23 -7.20 0.39 -20.07
C MET A 23 -7.56 -1.09 -19.91
N GLU A 24 -6.63 -1.99 -20.25
CA GLU A 24 -6.82 -3.43 -20.07
C GLU A 24 -6.96 -3.84 -18.59
N GLY A 25 -7.98 -4.64 -18.29
CA GLY A 25 -8.15 -5.29 -16.98
C GLY A 25 -8.81 -4.47 -15.88
N LEU A 26 -9.67 -3.51 -16.25
CA LEU A 26 -10.55 -2.80 -15.35
C LEU A 26 -11.54 -3.75 -14.68
N TRP A 27 -11.69 -3.63 -13.37
CA TRP A 27 -12.77 -4.29 -12.64
C TRP A 27 -13.87 -3.27 -12.34
N HIS A 28 -15.04 -3.45 -12.97
CA HIS A 28 -16.20 -2.60 -12.72
C HIS A 28 -17.06 -3.20 -11.62
N ILE A 29 -17.29 -2.45 -10.53
CA ILE A 29 -18.22 -2.81 -9.47
C ILE A 29 -19.43 -1.89 -9.59
N ASN A 30 -20.60 -2.49 -9.82
CA ASN A 30 -21.86 -1.77 -9.98
C ASN A 30 -22.90 -2.39 -9.06
N TRP A 31 -23.06 -1.80 -7.87
CA TRP A 31 -24.09 -2.18 -6.93
C TRP A 31 -25.35 -1.36 -7.21
N GLN A 32 -26.39 -2.05 -7.65
CA GLN A 32 -27.72 -1.49 -7.89
C GLN A 32 -28.75 -2.27 -7.10
N ILE A 33 -29.67 -1.57 -6.46
CA ILE A 33 -30.89 -2.17 -5.89
C ILE A 33 -32.07 -1.54 -6.63
N GLY A 34 -32.72 -2.35 -7.48
CA GLY A 34 -33.79 -1.90 -8.36
C GLY A 34 -33.30 -0.84 -9.36
N LYS A 35 -33.87 0.37 -9.30
CA LYS A 35 -33.49 1.51 -10.17
C LYS A 35 -32.44 2.44 -9.54
N ILE A 36 -32.06 2.21 -8.28
CA ILE A 36 -31.15 3.08 -7.53
C ILE A 36 -29.73 2.51 -7.63
N ARG A 37 -28.82 3.28 -8.24
CA ARG A 37 -27.37 3.03 -8.20
C ARG A 37 -26.85 3.46 -6.83
N LEU A 38 -26.51 2.50 -5.98
CA LEU A 38 -25.96 2.77 -4.66
C LEU A 38 -24.46 3.05 -4.74
N TYR A 39 -23.74 2.27 -5.56
CA TYR A 39 -22.30 2.38 -5.68
C TYR A 39 -21.86 1.90 -7.06
N SER A 40 -21.10 2.72 -7.77
CA SER A 40 -20.50 2.35 -9.05
C SER A 40 -19.09 2.91 -9.07
N THR A 41 -18.10 2.03 -9.16
CA THR A 41 -16.69 2.40 -9.26
C THR A 41 -15.98 1.44 -10.22
N PHE A 42 -14.78 1.82 -10.62
CA PHE A 42 -13.89 0.97 -11.39
C PHE A 42 -12.52 0.91 -10.70
N TYR A 43 -11.92 -0.27 -10.72
CA TYR A 43 -10.60 -0.52 -10.15
C TYR A 43 -9.63 -0.90 -11.27
N THR A 44 -8.62 -0.05 -11.45
CA THR A 44 -7.46 -0.29 -12.31
C THR A 44 -6.57 -1.38 -11.72
N ARG A 45 -5.57 -1.83 -12.49
CA ARG A 45 -4.59 -2.80 -12.03
C ARG A 45 -3.77 -2.35 -10.80
N ILE A 46 -3.51 -1.04 -10.67
CA ILE A 46 -2.88 -0.50 -9.46
C ILE A 46 -3.82 -0.59 -8.28
N ASP A 47 -5.08 -0.23 -8.47
CA ASP A 47 -6.06 -0.29 -7.39
C ASP A 47 -6.25 -1.73 -6.90
N GLN A 48 -6.28 -2.69 -7.83
CA GLN A 48 -6.29 -4.12 -7.53
C GLN A 48 -5.05 -4.53 -6.72
N ALA A 49 -3.88 -3.99 -7.03
CA ALA A 49 -2.67 -4.24 -6.24
C ALA A 49 -2.79 -3.64 -4.83
N CYS A 50 -3.33 -2.42 -4.68
CA CYS A 50 -3.57 -1.81 -3.38
C CYS A 50 -4.59 -2.61 -2.54
N ILE A 51 -5.68 -3.10 -3.17
CA ILE A 51 -6.68 -3.96 -2.51
C ILE A 51 -6.05 -5.29 -2.11
N LEU A 52 -5.27 -5.92 -3.00
CA LEU A 52 -4.56 -7.16 -2.68
C LEU A 52 -3.68 -6.97 -1.45
N TRP A 53 -2.81 -5.95 -1.44
CA TRP A 53 -1.95 -5.68 -0.30
C TRP A 53 -2.74 -5.39 0.98
N SER A 54 -3.87 -4.69 0.87
CA SER A 54 -4.77 -4.49 2.02
C SER A 54 -5.27 -5.82 2.57
N LEU A 55 -5.69 -6.74 1.71
CA LEU A 55 -6.14 -8.08 2.10
C LEU A 55 -5.01 -8.95 2.67
N LEU A 56 -3.76 -8.75 2.26
CA LEU A 56 -2.61 -9.45 2.84
C LEU A 56 -2.24 -8.89 4.22
N LEU A 57 -2.26 -7.57 4.38
CA LEU A 57 -1.86 -6.90 5.63
C LEU A 57 -2.82 -7.19 6.79
N ILE A 58 -4.13 -7.30 6.52
CA ILE A 58 -5.15 -7.60 7.54
C ILE A 58 -4.77 -8.84 8.37
N PRO A 59 -4.65 -10.06 7.78
CA PRO A 59 -4.28 -11.24 8.54
C PRO A 59 -2.89 -11.12 9.16
N MET A 60 -1.89 -10.58 8.44
CA MET A 60 -0.52 -10.45 8.95
C MET A 60 -0.45 -9.68 10.27
N PHE A 61 -1.12 -8.52 10.34
CA PHE A 61 -1.09 -7.68 11.54
C PHE A 61 -2.07 -8.12 12.62
N ILE A 62 -3.22 -8.70 12.24
CA ILE A 62 -4.16 -9.29 13.22
C ILE A 62 -3.54 -10.50 13.92
N THR A 63 -2.87 -11.39 13.18
CA THR A 63 -2.22 -12.55 13.80
C THR A 63 -1.07 -12.12 14.69
N ALA A 64 -0.26 -11.15 14.26
CA ALA A 64 0.84 -10.62 15.08
C ALA A 64 0.31 -9.96 16.37
N GLN A 65 -0.87 -9.35 16.33
CA GLN A 65 -1.46 -8.68 17.49
C GLN A 65 -2.11 -9.62 18.50
N PHE A 66 -2.89 -10.61 18.03
CA PHE A 66 -3.83 -11.33 18.88
C PHE A 66 -3.56 -12.83 18.98
N PHE A 67 -2.87 -13.42 18.00
CA PHE A 67 -2.77 -14.86 17.91
C PHE A 67 -1.48 -15.34 18.58
N PRO A 68 -1.56 -16.30 19.52
CA PRO A 68 -0.39 -16.87 20.20
C PRO A 68 0.32 -17.91 19.30
N VAL A 69 0.63 -17.52 18.06
CA VAL A 69 1.35 -18.34 17.08
C VAL A 69 2.83 -17.95 17.12
N SER A 70 3.74 -18.93 16.99
CA SER A 70 5.17 -18.66 17.04
C SER A 70 5.59 -17.64 15.98
N TRP A 71 6.45 -16.69 16.37
CA TRP A 71 6.97 -15.66 15.47
C TRP A 71 7.67 -16.24 14.25
N SER A 72 8.38 -17.36 14.39
CA SER A 72 9.04 -18.05 13.28
C SER A 72 8.06 -18.62 12.25
N LEU A 73 6.95 -19.21 12.71
CA LEU A 73 5.92 -19.70 11.80
C LEU A 73 5.22 -18.54 11.09
N GLN A 74 4.89 -17.48 11.83
CA GLN A 74 4.31 -16.26 11.24
C GLN A 74 5.25 -15.67 10.18
N ALA A 75 6.53 -15.45 10.51
CA ALA A 75 7.54 -14.96 9.58
C ALA A 75 7.59 -15.79 8.29
N THR A 76 7.66 -17.12 8.41
CA THR A 76 7.73 -18.03 7.26
C THR A 76 6.51 -17.90 6.34
N LEU A 77 5.30 -17.94 6.91
CA LEU A 77 4.05 -17.85 6.17
C LEU A 77 3.89 -16.48 5.51
N TRP A 78 4.22 -15.41 6.24
CA TRP A 78 4.11 -14.03 5.77
C TRP A 78 5.16 -13.68 4.73
N SER A 79 6.36 -14.27 4.77
CA SER A 79 7.36 -14.15 3.71
C SER A 79 6.90 -14.82 2.41
N ILE A 80 6.33 -16.03 2.48
CA ILE A 80 5.74 -16.69 1.31
C ILE A 80 4.62 -15.85 0.71
N LEU A 81 3.70 -15.37 1.56
CA LEU A 81 2.56 -14.57 1.12
C LEU A 81 3.01 -13.22 0.53
N SER A 82 4.04 -12.60 1.10
CA SER A 82 4.64 -11.36 0.58
C SER A 82 5.28 -11.58 -0.79
N CYS A 83 5.97 -12.70 -1.01
CA CYS A 83 6.52 -13.05 -2.32
C CYS A 83 5.42 -13.19 -3.39
N ILE A 84 4.31 -13.85 -3.04
CA ILE A 84 3.14 -13.96 -3.93
C ILE A 84 2.55 -12.57 -4.22
N GLY A 85 2.39 -11.74 -3.18
CA GLY A 85 1.90 -10.37 -3.29
C GLY A 85 2.78 -9.49 -4.18
N ILE A 86 4.10 -9.58 -4.03
CA ILE A 86 5.08 -8.87 -4.87
C ILE A 86 4.95 -9.32 -6.32
N ALA A 87 4.91 -10.63 -6.60
CA ALA A 87 4.80 -11.16 -7.95
C ALA A 87 3.51 -10.68 -8.64
N ALA A 88 2.37 -10.77 -7.96
CA ALA A 88 1.08 -10.30 -8.47
C ALA A 88 1.10 -8.78 -8.73
N MET A 89 1.60 -7.99 -7.77
CA MET A 89 1.74 -6.53 -7.92
C MET A 89 2.61 -6.18 -9.13
N VAL A 90 3.76 -6.85 -9.31
CA VAL A 90 4.64 -6.62 -10.45
C VAL A 90 3.92 -6.91 -11.76
N VAL A 91 3.26 -8.07 -11.88
CA VAL A 91 2.53 -8.44 -13.11
C VAL A 91 1.43 -7.42 -13.44
N TRP A 92 0.64 -7.01 -12.46
CA TRP A 92 -0.46 -6.07 -12.67
C TRP A 92 0.00 -4.64 -12.98
N THR A 93 1.08 -4.17 -12.34
CA THR A 93 1.51 -2.77 -12.45
C THR A 93 2.56 -2.52 -13.54
N ASN A 94 3.21 -3.58 -14.07
CA ASN A 94 4.28 -3.47 -15.06
C ASN A 94 3.87 -2.70 -16.33
N TYR A 95 2.67 -2.99 -16.85
CA TYR A 95 2.16 -2.27 -18.03
C TYR A 95 1.96 -0.78 -17.72
N TRP A 96 1.33 -0.49 -16.60
CA TRP A 96 1.04 0.88 -16.18
C TRP A 96 2.31 1.72 -15.94
N VAL A 97 3.33 1.16 -15.28
CA VAL A 97 4.58 1.91 -15.03
C VAL A 97 5.35 2.17 -16.32
N LYS A 98 5.29 1.27 -17.29
CA LYS A 98 5.90 1.47 -18.61
C LYS A 98 5.18 2.56 -19.40
N LEU A 99 3.86 2.53 -19.42
CA LEU A 99 3.03 3.54 -20.08
C LEU A 99 3.30 4.94 -19.52
N ASN A 100 3.39 5.05 -18.19
CA ASN A 100 3.64 6.32 -17.49
C ASN A 100 5.14 6.69 -17.38
N LYS A 101 6.05 5.88 -17.93
CA LYS A 101 7.52 6.08 -17.88
C LYS A 101 8.08 6.20 -16.45
N VAL A 102 7.48 5.48 -15.49
CA VAL A 102 7.85 5.48 -14.06
C VAL A 102 8.31 4.10 -13.57
N SER A 103 8.87 3.27 -14.45
CA SER A 103 9.32 1.91 -14.12
C SER A 103 10.29 1.83 -12.92
N TRP A 104 11.05 2.89 -12.67
CA TRP A 104 11.94 2.97 -11.51
C TRP A 104 11.18 2.90 -10.16
N ALA A 105 9.94 3.40 -10.12
CA ALA A 105 9.10 3.33 -8.93
C ALA A 105 8.77 1.87 -8.59
N LEU A 106 8.48 1.03 -9.59
CA LEU A 106 8.22 -0.40 -9.37
C LEU A 106 9.44 -1.12 -8.78
N TYR A 107 10.65 -0.82 -9.29
CA TYR A 107 11.87 -1.38 -8.71
C TYR A 107 12.08 -0.94 -7.26
N CYS A 108 11.77 0.32 -6.95
CA CYS A 108 11.80 0.84 -5.58
C CYS A 108 10.83 0.08 -4.67
N TRP A 109 9.59 -0.17 -5.12
CA TRP A 109 8.60 -0.92 -4.35
C TRP A 109 9.08 -2.33 -4.02
N VAL A 110 9.58 -3.05 -5.04
CA VAL A 110 10.08 -4.41 -4.89
C VAL A 110 11.27 -4.45 -3.94
N LEU A 111 12.23 -3.54 -4.09
CA LEU A 111 13.41 -3.47 -3.25
C LEU A 111 13.05 -3.20 -1.79
N LEU A 112 12.17 -2.23 -1.52
CA LEU A 112 11.75 -1.89 -0.15
C LEU A 112 10.96 -3.01 0.51
N LEU A 113 10.08 -3.70 -0.23
CA LEU A 113 9.33 -4.84 0.29
C LEU A 113 10.26 -6.01 0.62
N ILE A 114 11.18 -6.37 -0.28
CA ILE A 114 12.16 -7.44 -0.04
C ILE A 114 13.05 -7.09 1.16
N LEU A 115 13.52 -5.84 1.25
CA LEU A 115 14.31 -5.37 2.38
C LEU A 115 13.52 -5.50 3.70
N GLY A 116 12.26 -5.08 3.72
CA GLY A 116 11.39 -5.21 4.89
C GLY A 116 11.20 -6.66 5.33
N VAL A 117 10.98 -7.58 4.38
CA VAL A 117 10.90 -9.02 4.65
C VAL A 117 12.20 -9.55 5.23
N ILE A 118 13.36 -9.27 4.62
CA ILE A 118 14.67 -9.72 5.09
C ILE A 118 14.96 -9.21 6.51
N LEU A 119 14.68 -7.94 6.79
CA LEU A 119 14.89 -7.35 8.11
C LEU A 119 13.95 -7.96 9.15
N THR A 120 12.71 -8.23 8.78
CA THR A 120 11.72 -8.88 9.65
C THR A 120 12.18 -10.30 9.99
N ASP A 121 12.51 -11.10 8.98
CA ASP A 121 12.96 -12.48 9.16
C ASP A 121 14.29 -12.54 9.94
N GLY A 122 15.24 -11.66 9.61
CA GLY A 122 16.49 -11.53 10.36
C GLY A 122 16.25 -11.20 11.83
N SER A 123 15.29 -10.32 12.14
CA SER A 123 14.94 -10.00 13.52
C SER A 123 14.36 -11.17 14.31
N ILE A 124 13.64 -12.06 13.64
CA ILE A 124 12.96 -13.21 14.24
C ILE A 124 13.90 -14.43 14.34
N PHE A 125 14.59 -14.78 13.26
CA PHE A 125 15.43 -15.98 13.18
C PHE A 125 16.85 -15.76 13.73
N LEU A 126 17.41 -14.56 13.55
CA LEU A 126 18.76 -14.22 14.04
C LEU A 126 18.73 -13.43 15.36
N GLY A 127 17.53 -13.11 15.87
CA GLY A 127 17.35 -12.46 17.16
C GLY A 127 17.83 -11.01 17.20
N TRP A 128 17.68 -10.24 16.11
CA TRP A 128 17.97 -8.80 16.11
C TRP A 128 16.91 -8.04 16.92
N GLY A 129 17.03 -8.11 18.25
CA GLY A 129 16.03 -7.59 19.20
C GLY A 129 15.66 -6.13 18.97
N ASN A 130 16.63 -5.28 18.59
CA ASN A 130 16.37 -3.87 18.30
C ASN A 130 15.44 -3.67 17.08
N ILE A 131 15.58 -4.50 16.05
CA ILE A 131 14.65 -4.45 14.89
C ILE A 131 13.30 -5.06 15.29
N LEU A 132 13.32 -6.16 16.04
CA LEU A 132 12.12 -6.88 16.47
C LEU A 132 11.15 -5.96 17.25
N ILE A 133 11.67 -5.21 18.23
CA ILE A 133 10.85 -4.27 19.03
C ILE A 133 10.38 -3.04 18.23
N HIS A 134 10.96 -2.80 17.06
CA HIS A 134 10.66 -1.66 16.20
C HIS A 134 10.06 -2.07 14.83
N LEU A 135 9.55 -3.29 14.69
CA LEU A 135 8.98 -3.78 13.43
C LEU A 135 7.86 -2.89 12.88
N CYS A 136 6.96 -2.44 13.75
CA CYS A 136 5.88 -1.55 13.33
C CYS A 136 6.41 -0.22 12.76
N ALA A 137 7.42 0.37 13.42
CA ALA A 137 8.05 1.60 12.94
C ALA A 137 8.84 1.36 11.65
N LEU A 138 9.52 0.21 11.52
CA LEU A 138 10.23 -0.19 10.32
C LEU A 138 9.29 -0.25 9.11
N TRP A 139 8.16 -0.96 9.23
CA TRP A 139 7.21 -1.11 8.13
C TRP A 139 6.55 0.22 7.75
N LEU A 140 6.17 1.05 8.73
CA LEU A 140 5.68 2.41 8.46
C LEU A 140 6.75 3.27 7.75
N GLY A 141 8.01 3.17 8.16
CA GLY A 141 9.12 3.89 7.54
C GLY A 141 9.37 3.47 6.10
N LEU A 142 9.43 2.16 5.83
CA LEU A 142 9.59 1.62 4.47
C LEU A 142 8.41 2.03 3.57
N SER A 143 7.18 1.95 4.09
CA SER A 143 5.99 2.44 3.38
C SER A 143 6.07 3.95 3.11
N ALA A 144 6.50 4.76 4.07
CA ALA A 144 6.65 6.20 3.86
C ALA A 144 7.63 6.51 2.73
N ILE A 145 8.81 5.87 2.72
CA ILE A 145 9.80 6.03 1.63
C ILE A 145 9.18 5.62 0.29
N CYS A 146 8.48 4.49 0.25
CA CYS A 146 7.79 4.02 -0.94
C CYS A 146 6.77 5.04 -1.47
N TYR A 147 5.96 5.63 -0.58
CA TYR A 147 4.99 6.66 -0.95
C TYR A 147 5.65 7.97 -1.40
N PHE A 148 6.74 8.40 -0.78
CA PHE A 148 7.49 9.56 -1.27
C PHE A 148 8.07 9.31 -2.66
N CYS A 149 8.74 8.17 -2.89
CA CYS A 149 9.25 7.80 -4.20
C CYS A 149 8.14 7.74 -5.25
N THR A 150 7.02 7.11 -4.92
CA THR A 150 5.86 7.01 -5.82
C THR A 150 5.26 8.37 -6.13
N GLY A 151 5.00 9.17 -5.10
CA GLY A 151 4.41 10.49 -5.25
C GLY A 151 5.29 11.45 -6.04
N LEU A 152 6.61 11.33 -5.94
CA LEU A 152 7.55 12.07 -6.80
C LEU A 152 7.53 11.53 -8.24
N ALA A 153 7.48 10.20 -8.43
CA ALA A 153 7.44 9.57 -9.74
C ALA A 153 6.20 10.00 -10.54
N VAL A 154 5.02 9.94 -9.91
CA VAL A 154 3.74 10.28 -10.53
C VAL A 154 3.34 11.74 -10.35
N ARG A 155 4.17 12.52 -9.64
CA ARG A 155 3.93 13.93 -9.29
C ARG A 155 2.57 14.14 -8.61
N SER A 156 2.24 13.29 -7.65
CA SER A 156 1.00 13.36 -6.86
C SER A 156 1.26 13.83 -5.44
N ARG A 157 0.56 14.88 -5.02
CA ARG A 157 0.61 15.39 -3.64
C ARG A 157 -0.14 14.47 -2.69
N ALA A 158 -1.22 13.82 -3.14
CA ALA A 158 -1.96 12.88 -2.31
C ALA A 158 -1.10 11.70 -1.87
N VAL A 159 -0.32 11.11 -2.79
CA VAL A 159 0.56 9.98 -2.45
C VAL A 159 1.67 10.43 -1.50
N ILE A 160 2.26 11.62 -1.69
CA ILE A 160 3.23 12.20 -0.75
C ILE A 160 2.61 12.39 0.64
N PHE A 161 1.38 12.89 0.71
CA PHE A 161 0.66 13.08 1.96
C PHE A 161 0.41 11.78 2.70
N ILE A 162 0.10 10.69 1.99
CA ILE A 162 0.01 9.34 2.58
C ILE A 162 1.36 8.92 3.18
N GLY A 163 2.48 9.25 2.53
CA GLY A 163 3.82 9.05 3.10
C GLY A 163 4.03 9.80 4.42
N ILE A 164 3.59 11.07 4.49
CA ILE A 164 3.63 11.87 5.73
C ILE A 164 2.78 11.23 6.83
N ILE A 165 1.58 10.73 6.50
CA ILE A 165 0.72 10.03 7.46
C ILE A 165 1.45 8.81 8.07
N HIS A 166 2.22 8.06 7.29
CA HIS A 166 2.99 6.93 7.81
C HIS A 166 4.11 7.38 8.77
N ILE A 167 4.81 8.47 8.46
CA ILE A 167 5.80 9.07 9.36
C ILE A 167 5.14 9.54 10.66
N LEU A 168 3.98 10.20 10.59
CA LEU A 168 3.22 10.57 11.78
C LEU A 168 2.80 9.33 12.59
N GLY A 169 2.42 8.24 11.90
CA GLY A 169 2.14 6.95 12.50
C GLY A 169 3.30 6.45 13.38
N ILE A 170 4.55 6.59 12.93
CA ILE A 170 5.74 6.22 13.72
C ILE A 170 5.78 6.98 15.05
N PHE A 171 5.52 8.28 15.03
CA PHE A 171 5.49 9.10 16.24
C PHE A 171 4.31 8.77 17.16
N ILE A 172 3.23 8.18 16.63
CA ILE A 172 2.06 7.76 17.41
C ILE A 172 2.27 6.40 18.09
N LEU A 173 3.11 5.52 17.53
CA LEU A 173 3.33 4.16 18.05
C LEU A 173 3.65 4.05 19.55
N PRO A 174 4.48 4.94 20.15
CA PRO A 174 4.75 4.88 21.59
C PRO A 174 3.51 5.05 22.47
N TYR A 175 2.47 5.74 21.96
CA TYR A 175 1.26 6.05 22.72
C TYR A 175 0.18 4.96 22.66
N VAL A 176 0.29 4.00 21.72
CA VAL A 176 -0.67 2.90 21.58
C VAL A 176 -0.23 1.61 22.29
N GLY A 177 0.99 1.59 22.85
CA GLY A 177 1.49 0.53 23.73
C GLY A 177 1.37 -0.87 23.12
N PRO A 178 0.62 -1.81 23.73
CA PRO A 178 0.50 -3.17 23.21
C PRO A 178 -0.25 -3.27 21.88
N TRP A 179 -0.96 -2.22 21.44
CA TRP A 179 -1.79 -2.20 20.22
C TRP A 179 -1.04 -1.77 18.95
N GLN A 180 0.30 -1.78 18.97
CA GLN A 180 1.14 -1.29 17.87
C GLN A 180 0.88 -2.03 16.55
N PHE A 181 0.80 -3.36 16.56
CA PHE A 181 0.58 -4.14 15.33
C PHE A 181 -0.79 -3.84 14.72
N LEU A 182 -1.86 -3.82 15.51
CA LEU A 182 -3.18 -3.47 15.00
C LEU A 182 -3.22 -2.05 14.44
N THR A 183 -2.63 -1.10 15.16
CA THR A 183 -2.61 0.31 14.76
C THR A 183 -1.85 0.50 13.44
N THR A 184 -0.67 -0.10 13.30
CA THR A 184 0.12 -0.07 12.07
C THR A 184 -0.63 -0.72 10.92
N GLY A 185 -1.15 -1.94 11.12
CA GLY A 185 -1.90 -2.66 10.09
C GLY A 185 -3.13 -1.87 9.63
N ALA A 186 -3.91 -1.32 10.57
CA ALA A 186 -5.09 -0.53 10.26
C ALA A 186 -4.74 0.74 9.47
N LEU A 187 -3.67 1.45 9.86
CA LEU A 187 -3.20 2.64 9.14
C LEU A 187 -2.78 2.32 7.71
N MET A 188 -1.98 1.28 7.52
CA MET A 188 -1.50 0.86 6.20
C MET A 188 -2.65 0.41 5.29
N VAL A 189 -3.55 -0.43 5.82
CA VAL A 189 -4.76 -0.89 5.10
C VAL A 189 -5.64 0.29 4.72
N PHE A 190 -5.92 1.20 5.65
CA PHE A 190 -6.73 2.38 5.39
C PHE A 190 -6.13 3.24 4.27
N CYS A 191 -4.82 3.49 4.31
CA CYS A 191 -4.14 4.28 3.28
C CYS A 191 -4.18 3.60 1.91
N LEU A 192 -3.96 2.28 1.84
CA LEU A 192 -4.04 1.54 0.59
C LEU A 192 -5.45 1.54 0.00
N LEU A 193 -6.48 1.34 0.83
CA LEU A 193 -7.87 1.41 0.39
C LEU A 193 -8.26 2.81 -0.07
N MET A 194 -7.78 3.87 0.60
CA MET A 194 -7.96 5.24 0.11
C MET A 194 -7.32 5.44 -1.26
N LEU A 195 -6.09 4.95 -1.47
CA LEU A 195 -5.41 5.04 -2.76
C LEU A 195 -6.10 4.22 -3.85
N ALA A 196 -6.73 3.10 -3.48
CA ALA A 196 -7.52 2.27 -4.38
C ALA A 196 -8.88 2.88 -4.71
N GLU A 197 -9.46 3.70 -3.82
CA GLU A 197 -10.80 4.28 -4.02
C GLU A 197 -10.74 5.60 -4.78
N PHE A 198 -9.77 6.44 -4.48
CA PHE A 198 -9.67 7.79 -5.04
C PHE A 198 -8.69 7.87 -6.21
N ARG A 199 -8.99 8.76 -7.16
CA ARG A 199 -8.03 9.13 -8.21
C ARG A 199 -6.96 10.02 -7.62
N TRP A 200 -5.71 9.73 -7.95
CA TRP A 200 -4.55 10.51 -7.54
C TRP A 200 -4.46 11.80 -8.37
N ASP A 201 -3.97 12.88 -7.77
CA ASP A 201 -3.79 14.18 -8.42
C ASP A 201 -2.56 14.24 -9.35
N THR A 202 -2.41 13.22 -10.19
CA THR A 202 -1.34 13.18 -11.20
C THR A 202 -1.59 14.23 -12.28
N LEU A 203 -0.48 14.68 -12.89
CA LEU A 203 -0.48 15.67 -13.97
C LEU A 203 -1.36 15.22 -15.14
#